data_AF-A0A349E111-F1
#
_entry.id   AF-A0A349E111-F1
#
_cell.length_a   1.000
_cell.length_b   1.000
_cell.length_c   1.000
_cell.angle_alpha   90.00
_cell.angle_beta   90.00
_cell.angle_gamma   90.00
#
_symmetry.space_group_name_H-M   'P 1'
#
loop_
_entity.id
_entity.type
_entity.pdbx_description
1 polymer ?
#
loop_
_entity_poly.entity_id
_entity_poly.type
_entity_poly.pdbx_seq_one_letter_code
_entity_poly.pdbx_strand_id
1 'polypeptide(L)'
;MNDFDQILQNYVTQLLKIQQERTEGLLRQDDLKNIAENLGLSDQDWVYIQNTFEASLARGKSYIQYKSWDNAVKELQLAVKINPIQAEALYYLALAYWQRGRKFGRKQDLQLSEQHARRCVQIDYQHEAALKLISHLEKQTPPKTSKRAMILISALVLTVVATSIYVIWDMSREKRAVNVITLPDNTPPPKATNKPPIIVKTPDDRNIFDLPIQLTNKNDNATGLALDMESSLYRRGDYELFYQLRGSLKSKIFEITQLTLRLKLIDKNGEVKFEEDFEVLNVDKDVPIRPNDFIPFSKTFTQKTFPPHFKEAFISVVKIAKTSPEAKYDPSPLVPVQWEQSPPVDINVAVHQREETIIPTSQKFSHDMVLEVKNTGLEPIKSLKVDVRWFNDKDKLVYNEELTLVSPGDAMLKPQQVRIIRGSFIVNLKKASYKDFDLTIVEIK
;
A
#
# COMPACT_ATOMS: atom_id res chain seq x y z
N MET A 1 -14.18 -22.75 32.69
CA MET A 1 -14.82 -22.77 31.37
C MET A 1 -15.61 -24.07 31.32
N ASN A 2 -16.91 -24.02 31.06
CA ASN A 2 -17.74 -25.23 31.09
C ASN A 2 -17.30 -26.17 29.94
N ASP A 3 -17.44 -27.48 30.07
CA ASP A 3 -17.14 -28.46 29.01
C ASP A 3 -17.85 -28.08 27.69
N PHE A 4 -19.02 -27.47 27.81
CA PHE A 4 -19.79 -26.91 26.70
C PHE A 4 -19.11 -25.71 26.00
N ASP A 5 -18.58 -24.75 26.75
CA ASP A 5 -17.90 -23.59 26.16
C ASP A 5 -16.72 -24.08 25.32
N GLN A 6 -16.05 -25.16 25.77
CA GLN A 6 -14.98 -25.80 25.02
C GLN A 6 -15.50 -26.48 23.75
N ILE A 7 -16.62 -27.21 23.82
CA ILE A 7 -17.28 -27.84 22.67
C ILE A 7 -17.65 -26.81 21.60
N LEU A 8 -18.34 -25.74 22.00
CA LEU A 8 -18.77 -24.67 21.10
C LEU A 8 -17.56 -23.94 20.50
N GLN A 9 -16.52 -23.67 21.29
CA GLN A 9 -15.28 -23.08 20.82
C GLN A 9 -14.57 -24.00 19.81
N ASN A 10 -14.50 -25.31 20.07
CA ASN A 10 -13.90 -26.28 19.17
C ASN A 10 -14.67 -26.34 17.84
N TYR A 11 -16.00 -26.41 17.90
CA TYR A 11 -16.87 -26.37 16.73
C TYR A 11 -16.67 -25.10 15.90
N VAL A 12 -16.77 -23.92 16.53
CA VAL A 12 -16.56 -22.63 15.85
C VAL A 12 -15.15 -22.52 15.29
N THR A 13 -14.13 -22.97 16.02
CA THR A 13 -12.73 -22.94 15.58
C THR A 13 -12.52 -23.81 14.35
N GLN A 14 -13.05 -25.02 14.35
CA GLN A 14 -12.94 -25.93 13.21
C GLN A 14 -13.75 -25.44 12.01
N LEU A 15 -14.93 -24.88 12.25
CA LEU A 15 -15.74 -24.26 11.21
C LEU A 15 -15.00 -23.11 10.53
N LEU A 16 -14.35 -22.24 11.31
CA LEU A 16 -13.51 -21.15 10.79
C LEU A 16 -12.31 -21.70 10.02
N LYS A 17 -11.66 -22.75 10.53
CA LYS A 17 -10.56 -23.43 9.83
C LYS A 17 -11.01 -23.99 8.49
N ILE A 18 -12.17 -24.64 8.41
CA ILE A 18 -12.71 -25.20 7.16
C ILE A 18 -13.12 -24.09 6.19
N GLN A 19 -13.70 -22.99 6.68
CA GLN A 19 -13.93 -21.81 5.85
C GLN A 19 -12.64 -21.24 5.29
N GLN A 20 -11.57 -21.22 6.09
CA GLN A 20 -10.24 -20.82 5.64
C GLN A 20 -9.70 -21.83 4.61
N GLU A 21 -9.80 -23.14 4.82
CA GLU A 21 -9.22 -24.18 3.95
C GLU A 21 -9.99 -24.40 2.63
N ARG A 22 -11.30 -24.13 2.60
CA ARG A 22 -12.11 -24.27 1.37
C ARG A 22 -11.63 -23.32 0.28
N THR A 23 -11.40 -23.89 -0.90
CA THR A 23 -10.99 -23.14 -2.10
C THR A 23 -12.12 -22.85 -3.06
N GLU A 24 -13.26 -23.56 -3.00
CA GLU A 24 -14.45 -23.29 -3.82
C GLU A 24 -15.75 -23.67 -3.09
N GLY A 25 -16.82 -22.89 -3.31
CA GLY A 25 -18.18 -23.16 -2.84
C GLY A 25 -18.54 -22.61 -1.45
N LEU A 26 -19.76 -22.07 -1.31
CA LEU A 26 -20.35 -21.72 -0.01
C LEU A 26 -20.51 -22.99 0.84
N LEU A 27 -20.41 -22.85 2.17
CA LEU A 27 -20.83 -23.91 3.08
C LEU A 27 -22.31 -24.24 2.85
N ARG A 28 -22.65 -25.52 2.90
CA ARG A 28 -24.01 -26.04 2.88
C ARG A 28 -24.41 -26.46 4.28
N GLN A 29 -25.70 -26.58 4.53
CA GLN A 29 -26.22 -26.99 5.84
C GLN A 29 -25.65 -28.35 6.27
N ASP A 30 -25.52 -29.28 5.33
CA ASP A 30 -24.94 -30.62 5.57
C ASP A 30 -23.46 -30.54 5.99
N ASP A 31 -22.72 -29.53 5.51
CA ASP A 31 -21.32 -29.33 5.90
C ASP A 31 -21.21 -29.02 7.40
N LEU A 32 -22.14 -28.23 7.95
CA LEU A 32 -22.11 -27.87 9.38
C LEU A 32 -22.30 -29.09 10.28
N LYS A 33 -23.23 -29.98 9.91
CA LYS A 33 -23.49 -31.22 10.66
C LYS A 33 -22.31 -32.18 10.54
N ASN A 34 -21.76 -32.36 9.34
CA ASN A 34 -20.58 -33.21 9.12
C ASN A 34 -19.36 -32.71 9.91
N ILE A 35 -19.20 -31.39 10.08
CA ILE A 35 -18.13 -30.81 10.92
C ILE A 35 -18.32 -31.18 12.37
N ALA A 36 -19.55 -31.10 12.87
CA ALA A 36 -19.86 -31.49 14.23
C ALA A 36 -19.58 -32.98 14.47
N GLU A 37 -20.01 -33.85 13.57
CA GLU A 37 -19.77 -35.29 13.63
C GLU A 37 -18.26 -35.63 13.58
N ASN A 38 -17.49 -34.96 12.71
CA ASN A 38 -16.03 -35.14 12.62
C ASN A 38 -15.27 -34.70 13.88
N LEU A 39 -15.87 -33.84 14.70
CA LEU A 39 -15.32 -33.43 16.00
C LEU A 39 -15.70 -34.38 17.13
N GLY A 40 -16.44 -35.46 16.83
CA GLY A 40 -16.95 -36.41 17.82
C GLY A 40 -18.11 -35.85 18.65
N LEU A 41 -18.80 -34.82 18.17
CA LEU A 41 -19.97 -34.27 18.86
C LEU A 41 -21.13 -35.25 18.76
N SER A 42 -21.82 -35.46 19.88
CA SER A 42 -23.03 -36.27 19.91
C SER A 42 -24.19 -35.53 19.25
N ASP A 43 -25.25 -36.25 18.89
CA ASP A 43 -26.51 -35.64 18.43
C ASP A 43 -27.08 -34.65 19.46
N GLN A 44 -26.86 -34.90 20.75
CA GLN A 44 -27.28 -33.99 21.83
C GLN A 44 -26.49 -32.68 21.81
N ASP A 45 -25.17 -32.74 21.59
CA ASP A 45 -24.33 -31.55 21.44
C ASP A 45 -24.73 -30.73 20.22
N TRP A 46 -25.05 -31.40 19.10
CA TRP A 46 -25.53 -30.74 17.90
C TRP A 46 -26.86 -30.02 18.12
N VAL A 47 -27.84 -30.69 18.75
CA VAL A 47 -29.13 -30.07 19.13
C VAL A 47 -28.89 -28.86 20.04
N TYR A 48 -27.97 -28.96 20.99
CA TYR A 48 -27.66 -27.83 21.87
C TYR A 48 -27.00 -26.65 21.12
N ILE A 49 -26.10 -26.92 20.17
CA ILE A 49 -25.50 -25.90 19.30
C ILE A 49 -26.59 -25.19 18.47
N GLN A 50 -27.55 -25.94 17.91
CA GLN A 50 -28.69 -25.36 17.20
C GLN A 50 -29.57 -24.51 18.12
N ASN A 51 -29.88 -24.99 19.33
CA ASN A 51 -30.62 -24.21 20.33
C ASN A 51 -29.88 -22.93 20.73
N THR A 52 -28.55 -22.99 20.85
CA THR A 52 -27.71 -21.83 21.16
C THR A 52 -27.75 -20.80 20.03
N PHE A 53 -27.71 -21.27 18.78
CA PHE A 53 -27.89 -20.43 17.60
C PHE A 53 -29.25 -19.73 17.61
N GLU A 54 -30.34 -20.50 17.74
CA GLU A 54 -31.71 -19.97 17.75
C GLU A 54 -31.92 -18.95 18.87
N ALA A 55 -31.45 -19.26 20.08
CA ALA A 55 -31.56 -18.37 21.22
C ALA A 55 -30.77 -17.07 21.01
N SER A 56 -29.56 -17.14 20.46
CA SER A 56 -28.73 -15.97 20.15
C SER A 56 -29.38 -15.11 19.06
N LEU A 57 -29.92 -15.74 18.02
CA LEU A 57 -30.65 -15.06 16.95
C LEU A 57 -31.90 -14.36 17.50
N ALA A 58 -32.69 -15.03 18.34
CA ALA A 58 -33.90 -14.48 18.95
C ALA A 58 -33.58 -13.29 19.88
N ARG A 59 -32.59 -13.43 20.76
CA ARG A 59 -32.12 -12.31 21.62
C ARG A 59 -31.61 -11.15 20.78
N GLY A 60 -30.83 -11.42 19.75
CA GLY A 60 -30.35 -10.44 18.79
C GLY A 60 -31.47 -9.60 18.16
N LYS A 61 -32.51 -10.27 17.65
CA LYS A 61 -33.72 -9.62 17.10
C LYS A 61 -34.42 -8.77 18.16
N SER A 62 -34.61 -9.30 19.37
CA SER A 62 -35.23 -8.58 20.47
C SER A 62 -34.43 -7.32 20.86
N TYR A 63 -33.11 -7.43 20.97
CA TYR A 63 -32.25 -6.28 21.26
C TYR A 63 -32.31 -5.19 20.18
N ILE A 64 -32.47 -5.55 18.89
CA ILE A 64 -32.73 -4.55 17.84
C ILE A 64 -34.05 -3.82 18.10
N GLN A 65 -35.12 -4.53 18.47
CA GLN A 65 -36.43 -3.93 18.77
C GLN A 65 -36.34 -2.93 19.94
N TYR A 66 -35.58 -3.28 20.98
CA TYR A 66 -35.32 -2.40 22.13
C TYR A 66 -34.19 -1.38 21.89
N LYS A 67 -33.67 -1.27 20.66
CA LYS A 67 -32.57 -0.36 20.28
C LYS A 67 -31.27 -0.56 21.07
N SER A 68 -31.09 -1.74 21.68
CA SER A 68 -29.87 -2.14 22.37
C SER A 68 -28.86 -2.70 21.37
N TRP A 69 -28.34 -1.83 20.50
CA TRP A 69 -27.60 -2.31 19.32
C TRP A 69 -26.27 -2.99 19.64
N ASP A 70 -25.59 -2.62 20.73
CA ASP A 70 -24.35 -3.29 21.12
C ASP A 70 -24.60 -4.74 21.56
N ASN A 71 -25.66 -4.97 22.35
CA ASN A 71 -26.08 -6.31 22.74
C ASN A 71 -26.60 -7.10 21.53
N ALA A 72 -27.35 -6.44 20.63
CA ALA A 72 -27.79 -7.06 19.39
C ALA A 72 -26.61 -7.54 18.55
N VAL A 73 -25.61 -6.68 18.31
CA VAL A 73 -24.40 -7.05 17.55
C VAL A 73 -23.70 -8.23 18.21
N LYS A 74 -23.53 -8.22 19.54
CA LYS A 74 -22.86 -9.31 20.27
C LYS A 74 -23.56 -10.66 20.08
N GLU A 75 -24.88 -10.71 20.28
CA GLU A 75 -25.66 -11.95 20.12
C GLU A 75 -25.71 -12.42 18.67
N LEU A 76 -25.87 -11.49 17.72
CA LEU A 76 -25.95 -11.82 16.29
C LEU A 76 -24.60 -12.24 15.72
N GLN A 77 -23.49 -11.70 16.23
CA GLN A 77 -22.16 -12.19 15.91
C GLN A 77 -21.97 -13.65 16.38
N LEU A 78 -22.48 -14.00 17.57
CA LEU A 78 -22.46 -15.39 18.03
C LEU A 78 -23.30 -16.28 17.10
N ALA A 79 -24.53 -15.86 16.76
CA ALA A 79 -25.38 -16.60 15.83
C ALA A 79 -24.68 -16.83 14.47
N VAL A 80 -24.09 -15.80 13.87
CA VAL A 80 -23.36 -15.92 12.59
C VAL A 80 -22.08 -16.76 12.72
N LYS A 81 -21.42 -16.80 13.89
CA LYS A 81 -20.29 -17.71 14.12
C LYS A 81 -20.72 -19.18 14.20
N ILE A 82 -21.90 -19.47 14.75
CA ILE A 82 -22.41 -20.84 14.88
C ILE A 82 -22.96 -21.34 13.54
N ASN A 83 -23.75 -20.50 12.86
CA ASN A 83 -24.28 -20.78 11.54
C ASN A 83 -24.01 -19.60 10.59
N PRO A 84 -22.88 -19.64 9.84
CA PRO A 84 -22.42 -18.56 8.97
C PRO A 84 -23.15 -18.51 7.62
N ILE A 85 -24.05 -19.47 7.37
CA ILE A 85 -24.83 -19.58 6.14
C ILE A 85 -26.33 -19.35 6.38
N GLN A 86 -26.74 -18.95 7.59
CA GLN A 86 -28.11 -18.52 7.81
C GLN A 86 -28.30 -17.09 7.29
N ALA A 87 -29.00 -16.95 6.16
CA ALA A 87 -29.31 -15.65 5.55
C ALA A 87 -29.98 -14.69 6.53
N GLU A 88 -30.90 -15.19 7.34
CA GLU A 88 -31.62 -14.38 8.33
C GLU A 88 -30.67 -13.80 9.41
N ALA A 89 -29.75 -14.60 9.96
CA ALA A 89 -28.81 -14.13 10.98
C ALA A 89 -27.86 -13.06 10.42
N LEU A 90 -27.39 -13.25 9.17
CA LEU A 90 -26.58 -12.26 8.46
C LEU A 90 -27.34 -10.96 8.22
N TYR A 91 -28.61 -11.04 7.81
CA TYR A 91 -29.47 -9.87 7.65
C TYR A 91 -29.64 -9.10 8.97
N TYR A 92 -29.99 -9.78 10.06
CA TYR A 92 -30.19 -9.09 11.34
C TYR A 92 -28.88 -8.51 11.88
N LEU A 93 -27.74 -9.18 11.69
CA LEU A 93 -26.45 -8.61 12.04
C LEU A 93 -26.17 -7.34 11.24
N ALA A 94 -26.40 -7.37 9.93
CA ALA A 94 -26.29 -6.20 9.06
C ALA A 94 -27.21 -5.05 9.50
N LEU A 95 -28.45 -5.38 9.89
CA LEU A 95 -29.43 -4.43 10.39
C LEU A 95 -28.99 -3.80 11.72
N ALA A 96 -28.46 -4.60 12.66
CA ALA A 96 -27.95 -4.10 13.94
C ALA A 96 -26.79 -3.12 13.73
N TYR A 97 -25.83 -3.48 12.86
CA TYR A 97 -24.73 -2.61 12.48
C TYR A 97 -25.22 -1.32 11.82
N TRP A 98 -26.15 -1.39 10.87
CA TRP A 98 -26.68 -0.19 10.23
C TRP A 98 -27.37 0.75 11.22
N GLN A 99 -28.21 0.21 12.11
CA GLN A 99 -28.93 1.01 13.11
C GLN A 99 -27.94 1.67 14.09
N ARG A 100 -26.93 0.92 14.54
CA ARG A 100 -25.87 1.44 15.43
C ARG A 100 -25.03 2.50 14.74
N GLY A 101 -24.59 2.23 13.51
CA GLY A 101 -23.81 3.12 12.67
C GLY A 101 -24.55 4.42 12.37
N ARG A 102 -25.83 4.34 12.01
CA ARG A 102 -26.67 5.51 11.76
C ARG A 102 -26.91 6.34 13.01
N LYS A 103 -27.10 5.70 14.18
CA LYS A 103 -27.31 6.44 15.43
C LYS A 103 -26.06 7.17 15.91
N PHE A 104 -24.90 6.51 15.87
CA PHE A 104 -23.66 7.00 16.47
C PHE A 104 -22.65 7.54 15.46
N GLY A 105 -22.98 7.61 14.16
CA GLY A 105 -22.06 8.08 13.11
C GLY A 105 -20.87 7.17 12.84
N ARG A 106 -20.96 5.87 13.17
CA ARG A 106 -19.85 4.92 13.03
C ARG A 106 -19.74 4.41 11.59
N LYS A 107 -18.83 4.98 10.81
CA LYS A 107 -18.59 4.58 9.41
C LYS A 107 -18.25 3.09 9.26
N GLN A 108 -17.46 2.55 10.20
CA GLN A 108 -17.10 1.12 10.21
C GLN A 108 -18.33 0.22 10.36
N ASP A 109 -19.31 0.60 11.19
CA ASP A 109 -20.55 -0.17 11.32
C ASP A 109 -21.35 -0.16 10.01
N LEU A 110 -21.34 0.95 9.26
CA LEU A 110 -22.01 1.00 7.95
C LEU A 110 -21.32 0.07 6.93
N GLN A 111 -19.99 -0.01 6.95
CA GLN A 111 -19.23 -0.94 6.12
C GLN A 111 -19.54 -2.40 6.48
N LEU A 112 -19.53 -2.73 7.77
CA LEU A 112 -19.87 -4.07 8.26
C LEU A 112 -21.32 -4.44 7.92
N SER A 113 -22.23 -3.48 8.01
CA SER A 113 -23.61 -3.66 7.58
C SER A 113 -23.71 -4.03 6.10
N GLU A 114 -23.03 -3.29 5.22
CA GLU A 114 -23.01 -3.59 3.79
C GLU A 114 -22.44 -4.99 3.51
N GLN A 115 -21.33 -5.35 4.16
CA GLN A 115 -20.69 -6.66 4.03
C GLN A 115 -21.65 -7.80 4.39
N HIS A 116 -22.29 -7.74 5.57
CA HIS A 116 -23.20 -8.78 6.02
C HIS A 116 -24.50 -8.84 5.20
N ALA A 117 -25.00 -7.69 4.74
CA ALA A 117 -26.19 -7.65 3.87
C ALA A 117 -25.90 -8.29 2.50
N ARG A 118 -24.72 -8.03 1.91
CA ARG A 118 -24.31 -8.69 0.66
C ARG A 118 -24.12 -10.20 0.83
N ARG A 119 -23.55 -10.62 1.96
CA ARG A 119 -23.46 -12.06 2.32
C ARG A 119 -24.83 -12.72 2.42
N CYS A 120 -25.79 -12.05 3.04
CA CYS A 120 -27.17 -12.52 3.09
C CYS A 120 -27.73 -12.76 1.67
N VAL A 121 -27.57 -11.79 0.76
CA VAL A 121 -28.05 -11.90 -0.64
C VAL A 121 -27.33 -12.97 -1.44
N GLN A 122 -26.06 -13.27 -1.15
CA GLN A 122 -25.35 -14.36 -1.82
C GLN A 122 -25.89 -15.74 -1.44
N ILE A 123 -26.39 -15.89 -0.23
CA ILE A 123 -27.01 -17.14 0.26
C ILE A 123 -28.46 -17.21 -0.20
N ASP A 124 -29.21 -16.12 -0.03
CA ASP A 124 -30.60 -15.98 -0.43
C ASP A 124 -30.75 -14.75 -1.34
N TYR A 125 -30.67 -14.98 -2.65
CA TYR A 125 -30.75 -13.92 -3.65
C TYR A 125 -32.10 -13.20 -3.68
N GLN A 126 -33.14 -13.78 -3.07
CA GLN A 126 -34.48 -13.20 -2.97
C GLN A 126 -34.73 -12.49 -1.64
N HIS A 127 -33.71 -12.36 -0.77
CA HIS A 127 -33.86 -11.75 0.54
C HIS A 127 -34.14 -10.23 0.45
N GLU A 128 -35.42 -9.88 0.24
CA GLU A 128 -35.90 -8.53 -0.08
C GLU A 128 -35.41 -7.49 0.93
N ALA A 129 -35.45 -7.82 2.22
CA ALA A 129 -35.06 -6.91 3.28
C ALA A 129 -33.56 -6.55 3.23
N ALA A 130 -32.71 -7.47 2.78
CA ALA A 130 -31.26 -7.26 2.65
C ALA A 130 -30.94 -6.43 1.40
N LEU A 131 -31.61 -6.70 0.28
CA LEU A 131 -31.54 -5.87 -0.93
C LEU A 131 -31.95 -4.43 -0.66
N LYS A 132 -33.06 -4.23 0.08
CA LYS A 132 -33.50 -2.90 0.53
C LYS A 132 -32.40 -2.22 1.37
N LEU A 133 -31.81 -2.93 2.32
CA LEU A 133 -30.75 -2.38 3.18
C LEU A 133 -29.53 -1.93 2.37
N ILE A 134 -29.06 -2.74 1.41
CA ILE A 134 -27.95 -2.40 0.51
C ILE A 134 -28.28 -1.13 -0.29
N SER A 135 -29.47 -1.04 -0.87
CA SER A 135 -29.89 0.14 -1.64
C SER A 135 -29.89 1.43 -0.81
N HIS A 136 -30.27 1.36 0.47
CA HIS A 136 -30.21 2.52 1.37
C HIS A 136 -28.78 2.96 1.67
N LEU A 137 -27.86 2.00 1.87
CA LEU A 137 -26.45 2.27 2.14
C LEU A 137 -25.76 2.93 0.92
N GLU A 138 -26.05 2.47 -0.30
CA GLU A 138 -25.47 3.02 -1.53
C GLU A 138 -25.90 4.47 -1.79
N LYS A 139 -27.20 4.80 -1.56
CA LYS A 139 -27.74 6.15 -1.75
C LYS A 139 -27.14 7.21 -0.82
N GLN A 140 -26.53 6.80 0.30
CA GLN A 140 -25.89 7.71 1.26
C GLN A 140 -24.44 8.04 0.90
N THR A 141 -23.91 7.49 -0.20
CA THR A 141 -22.57 7.81 -0.73
C THR A 141 -22.68 8.77 -1.92
N PRO A 142 -21.91 9.89 -1.98
CA PRO A 142 -22.00 10.83 -3.09
C PRO A 142 -21.50 10.22 -4.41
N PRO A 143 -22.10 10.55 -5.58
CA PRO A 143 -21.72 9.97 -6.87
C PRO A 143 -20.35 10.46 -7.36
N LYS A 144 -19.60 9.57 -8.03
CA LYS A 144 -18.32 9.87 -8.70
C LYS A 144 -18.50 10.95 -9.80
N THR A 145 -17.56 11.89 -9.86
CA THR A 145 -17.51 13.11 -10.71
C THR A 145 -17.76 12.86 -12.21
N SER A 146 -18.50 13.77 -12.89
CA SER A 146 -19.05 13.56 -14.24
C SER A 146 -18.06 13.80 -15.40
N LYS A 147 -18.29 13.07 -16.52
CA LYS A 147 -17.48 13.06 -17.76
C LYS A 147 -17.22 14.44 -18.39
N ARG A 148 -18.05 15.45 -18.13
CA ARG A 148 -17.89 16.80 -18.70
C ARG A 148 -16.66 17.54 -18.17
N ALA A 149 -16.29 17.28 -16.91
CA ALA A 149 -15.08 17.85 -16.32
C ALA A 149 -13.80 17.27 -16.95
N MET A 150 -13.82 16.00 -17.38
CA MET A 150 -12.67 15.37 -18.04
C MET A 150 -12.39 15.95 -19.44
N ILE A 151 -13.41 16.34 -20.19
CA ILE A 151 -13.24 16.85 -21.56
C ILE A 151 -12.51 18.20 -21.55
N LEU A 152 -12.85 19.09 -20.62
CA LEU A 152 -12.19 20.41 -20.51
C LEU A 152 -10.70 20.30 -20.15
N ILE A 153 -10.35 19.32 -19.32
CA ILE A 153 -8.95 19.06 -18.93
C ILE A 153 -8.16 18.52 -20.13
N SER A 154 -8.75 17.64 -20.94
CA SER A 154 -8.08 17.06 -22.11
C SER A 154 -7.73 18.08 -23.21
N ALA A 155 -8.57 19.11 -23.41
CA ALA A 155 -8.34 20.15 -24.41
C ALA A 155 -7.15 21.06 -24.03
N LEU A 156 -6.95 21.31 -22.74
CA LEU A 156 -5.85 22.13 -22.23
C LEU A 156 -4.48 21.44 -22.39
N VAL A 157 -4.44 20.11 -22.32
CA VAL A 157 -3.19 19.33 -22.45
C VAL A 157 -2.70 19.32 -23.89
N LEU A 158 -3.60 19.24 -24.86
CA LEU A 158 -3.26 19.18 -26.29
C LEU A 158 -2.56 20.45 -26.81
N THR A 159 -2.91 21.62 -26.29
CA THR A 159 -2.28 22.89 -26.70
C THR A 159 -0.84 23.02 -26.19
N VAL A 160 -0.55 22.49 -25.00
CA VAL A 160 0.80 22.50 -24.40
C VAL A 160 1.74 21.51 -25.10
N VAL A 161 1.22 20.38 -25.58
CA VAL A 161 2.01 19.39 -26.33
C VAL A 161 2.46 19.94 -27.68
N ALA A 162 1.60 20.69 -28.39
CA ALA A 162 1.93 21.24 -29.71
C ALA A 162 3.08 22.27 -29.67
N THR A 163 3.15 23.09 -28.63
CA THR A 163 4.23 24.08 -28.46
C THR A 163 5.56 23.42 -28.10
N SER A 164 5.51 22.32 -27.35
CA SER A 164 6.69 21.57 -26.91
C SER A 164 7.39 20.85 -28.08
N ILE A 165 6.63 20.32 -29.04
CA ILE A 165 7.17 19.65 -30.24
C ILE A 165 7.99 20.61 -31.11
N TYR A 166 7.58 21.87 -31.23
CA TYR A 166 8.27 22.88 -32.04
C TYR A 166 9.67 23.20 -31.50
N VAL A 167 9.83 23.26 -30.18
CA VAL A 167 11.11 23.57 -29.50
C VAL A 167 12.11 22.42 -29.64
N ILE A 168 11.65 21.17 -29.60
CA ILE A 168 12.51 19.97 -29.71
C ILE A 168 13.14 19.86 -31.11
N TRP A 169 12.43 20.28 -32.16
CA TRP A 169 12.93 20.22 -33.52
C TRP A 169 14.13 21.17 -33.76
N ASP A 170 14.08 22.37 -33.16
CA ASP A 170 15.10 23.43 -33.33
C ASP A 170 16.46 23.05 -32.68
N MET A 171 16.43 22.35 -31.55
CA MET A 171 17.63 22.00 -30.77
C MET A 171 18.47 20.85 -31.36
N SER A 172 18.03 20.20 -32.43
CA SER A 172 18.65 18.95 -32.93
C SER A 172 19.81 19.13 -33.92
N ARG A 173 20.30 20.35 -34.15
CA ARG A 173 21.16 20.68 -35.31
C ARG A 173 22.66 20.42 -35.23
N GLU A 174 23.25 20.03 -34.10
CA GLU A 174 24.70 19.78 -34.08
C GLU A 174 25.06 18.46 -33.39
N LYS A 175 25.59 17.51 -34.18
CA LYS A 175 26.19 16.26 -33.71
C LYS A 175 27.67 16.23 -34.08
N ARG A 176 28.54 16.02 -33.09
CA ARG A 176 29.90 15.52 -33.33
C ARG A 176 30.06 14.13 -32.71
N ALA A 177 30.64 13.24 -33.50
CA ALA A 177 30.89 11.84 -33.17
C ALA A 177 32.31 11.67 -32.65
N VAL A 178 32.54 10.86 -31.62
CA VAL A 178 33.84 10.25 -31.33
C VAL A 178 33.70 8.84 -30.71
N ASN A 179 34.72 8.05 -31.04
CA ASN A 179 34.95 6.62 -30.98
C ASN A 179 34.98 5.94 -29.61
N VAL A 180 34.73 4.62 -29.69
CA VAL A 180 34.69 3.62 -28.62
C VAL A 180 36.09 3.14 -28.23
N ILE A 181 36.37 3.04 -26.93
CA ILE A 181 37.48 2.23 -26.39
C ILE A 181 36.91 1.37 -25.26
N THR A 182 37.11 0.05 -25.37
CA THR A 182 36.81 -0.96 -24.35
C THR A 182 38.09 -1.34 -23.58
N LEU A 183 37.95 -1.81 -22.33
CA LEU A 183 38.76 -2.80 -21.57
C LEU A 183 38.37 -2.72 -20.05
N PRO A 184 38.75 -3.67 -19.18
CA PRO A 184 38.12 -4.97 -18.97
C PRO A 184 37.66 -5.20 -17.51
N ASP A 185 36.83 -6.22 -17.36
CA ASP A 185 36.21 -6.69 -16.12
C ASP A 185 37.23 -7.36 -15.17
N ASN A 186 37.13 -7.10 -13.85
CA ASN A 186 37.45 -8.05 -12.77
C ASN A 186 37.40 -7.37 -11.39
N THR A 187 36.38 -7.68 -10.59
CA THR A 187 36.55 -7.94 -9.14
C THR A 187 35.34 -8.71 -8.57
N PRO A 188 35.54 -9.65 -7.63
CA PRO A 188 34.48 -10.55 -7.16
C PRO A 188 33.64 -9.95 -6.01
N PRO A 189 32.38 -10.38 -5.84
CA PRO A 189 31.43 -9.79 -4.88
C PRO A 189 31.63 -10.31 -3.44
N PRO A 190 31.39 -9.48 -2.40
CA PRO A 190 31.39 -9.93 -1.01
C PRO A 190 30.07 -10.58 -0.60
N LYS A 191 30.19 -11.58 0.29
CA LYS A 191 29.13 -12.48 0.79
C LYS A 191 28.10 -11.75 1.68
N ALA A 192 26.82 -12.08 1.47
CA ALA A 192 25.68 -11.61 2.25
C ALA A 192 25.45 -12.45 3.52
N THR A 193 25.18 -11.79 4.65
CA THR A 193 24.67 -12.41 5.88
C THR A 193 23.22 -12.01 6.11
N ASN A 194 22.31 -12.98 5.95
CA ASN A 194 20.87 -12.82 6.17
C ASN A 194 20.51 -13.15 7.62
N LYS A 195 19.90 -12.21 8.34
CA LYS A 195 18.96 -12.51 9.44
C LYS A 195 17.69 -11.67 9.25
N PRO A 196 16.51 -12.29 9.08
CA PRO A 196 15.26 -11.56 8.94
C PRO A 196 14.80 -11.00 10.30
N PRO A 197 14.20 -9.80 10.35
CA PRO A 197 13.65 -9.23 11.57
C PRO A 197 12.34 -9.95 11.97
N ILE A 198 12.18 -10.13 13.27
CA ILE A 198 11.02 -10.79 13.90
C ILE A 198 9.86 -9.80 13.96
N ILE A 199 8.76 -10.10 13.25
CA ILE A 199 7.51 -9.32 13.28
C ILE A 199 6.62 -9.90 14.39
N VAL A 200 6.25 -9.08 15.37
CA VAL A 200 5.29 -9.41 16.42
C VAL A 200 3.87 -9.31 15.84
N LYS A 201 3.16 -10.44 15.74
CA LYS A 201 1.78 -10.54 15.22
C LYS A 201 0.74 -10.31 16.33
N THR A 202 -0.34 -9.59 16.01
CA THR A 202 -1.51 -9.33 16.89
C THR A 202 -2.74 -10.15 16.48
N PRO A 203 -3.77 -10.31 17.35
CA PRO A 203 -4.84 -11.32 17.17
C PRO A 203 -5.80 -11.15 15.97
N ASP A 204 -5.74 -10.03 15.24
CA ASP A 204 -6.52 -9.76 14.01
C ASP A 204 -5.79 -10.22 12.72
N ASP A 205 -4.57 -10.77 12.86
CA ASP A 205 -3.70 -11.17 11.75
C ASP A 205 -3.99 -12.57 11.19
N ARG A 206 -5.07 -13.24 11.62
CA ARG A 206 -5.37 -14.64 11.24
C ARG A 206 -5.64 -14.87 9.75
N ASN A 207 -5.92 -13.80 9.00
CA ASN A 207 -6.13 -13.84 7.55
C ASN A 207 -5.08 -13.02 6.78
N ILE A 208 -3.98 -12.62 7.42
CA ILE A 208 -2.85 -11.96 6.75
C ILE A 208 -1.76 -13.00 6.52
N PHE A 209 -1.37 -13.13 5.26
CA PHE A 209 -0.42 -14.13 4.82
C PHE A 209 0.77 -13.44 4.16
N ASP A 210 1.96 -13.83 4.58
CA ASP A 210 3.21 -13.48 3.93
C ASP A 210 3.33 -14.28 2.63
N LEU A 211 3.50 -13.59 1.51
CA LEU A 211 3.68 -14.23 0.21
C LEU A 211 5.09 -13.93 -0.31
N PRO A 212 6.00 -14.89 -0.33
CA PRO A 212 7.32 -14.69 -0.91
C PRO A 212 7.20 -14.19 -2.34
N ILE A 213 7.94 -13.14 -2.66
CA ILE A 213 7.88 -12.51 -3.97
C ILE A 213 9.24 -12.58 -4.65
N GLN A 214 9.21 -12.88 -5.95
CA GLN A 214 10.42 -13.00 -6.75
C GLN A 214 10.34 -12.07 -7.95
N LEU A 215 11.47 -11.41 -8.24
CA LEU A 215 11.64 -10.68 -9.49
C LEU A 215 11.98 -11.68 -10.60
N THR A 216 11.08 -11.79 -11.57
CA THR A 216 11.27 -12.65 -12.74
C THR A 216 11.86 -11.86 -13.89
N ASN A 217 12.78 -12.50 -14.63
CA ASN A 217 13.49 -11.88 -15.73
C ASN A 217 13.28 -12.65 -17.03
N LYS A 218 12.03 -12.76 -17.49
CA LYS A 218 11.71 -13.57 -18.67
C LYS A 218 12.26 -13.02 -19.99
N ASN A 219 12.54 -11.71 -20.07
CA ASN A 219 12.93 -11.01 -21.31
C ASN A 219 14.16 -10.09 -21.13
N ASP A 220 15.07 -10.38 -20.18
CA ASP A 220 16.21 -9.52 -19.81
C ASP A 220 15.89 -8.08 -19.34
N ASN A 221 14.61 -7.69 -19.29
CA ASN A 221 14.19 -6.38 -18.84
C ASN A 221 14.56 -6.11 -17.38
N ALA A 222 14.58 -7.15 -16.53
CA ALA A 222 15.01 -7.03 -15.14
C ALA A 222 16.52 -7.20 -14.95
N THR A 223 17.29 -7.48 -16.01
CA THR A 223 18.75 -7.59 -15.94
C THR A 223 19.35 -6.28 -15.43
N GLY A 224 20.18 -6.40 -14.39
CA GLY A 224 20.81 -5.27 -13.70
C GLY A 224 20.00 -4.69 -12.53
N LEU A 225 18.76 -5.15 -12.30
CA LEU A 225 17.96 -4.74 -11.14
C LEU A 225 18.15 -5.69 -9.96
N ALA A 226 18.21 -5.13 -8.75
CA ALA A 226 18.08 -5.86 -7.50
C ALA A 226 16.79 -5.44 -6.79
N LEU A 227 15.97 -6.44 -6.44
CA LEU A 227 14.78 -6.25 -5.62
C LEU A 227 15.14 -6.43 -4.14
N ASP A 228 14.80 -5.43 -3.34
CA ASP A 228 14.91 -5.47 -1.88
C ASP A 228 13.51 -5.32 -1.27
N MET A 229 12.98 -6.40 -0.72
CA MET A 229 11.62 -6.44 -0.19
C MET A 229 11.58 -6.07 1.28
N GLU A 230 10.53 -5.34 1.67
CA GLU A 230 10.19 -5.09 3.06
C GLU A 230 8.96 -5.89 3.46
N SER A 231 7.88 -5.81 2.67
CA SER A 231 6.66 -6.56 2.93
C SER A 231 5.94 -6.96 1.65
N SER A 232 5.31 -8.14 1.71
CA SER A 232 4.48 -8.72 0.67
C SER A 232 3.37 -9.48 1.37
N LEU A 233 2.28 -8.78 1.63
CA LEU A 233 1.23 -9.22 2.52
C LEU A 233 -0.08 -9.26 1.78
N TYR A 234 -0.75 -10.40 1.80
CA TYR A 234 -2.13 -10.47 1.34
C TYR A 234 -3.06 -10.75 2.52
N ARG A 235 -4.13 -9.97 2.59
CA ARG A 235 -5.23 -10.22 3.49
C ARG A 235 -6.35 -10.88 2.71
N ARG A 236 -6.77 -12.04 3.18
CA ARG A 236 -7.96 -12.71 2.66
C ARG A 236 -9.19 -12.20 3.40
N GLY A 237 -9.91 -11.26 2.78
CA GLY A 237 -11.24 -10.85 3.22
C GLY A 237 -12.32 -11.82 2.74
N ASP A 238 -13.52 -11.71 3.29
CA ASP A 238 -14.66 -12.52 2.86
C ASP A 238 -15.03 -12.29 1.38
N TYR A 239 -14.81 -11.08 0.83
CA TYR A 239 -15.16 -10.69 -0.56
C TYR A 239 -14.23 -9.64 -1.14
N GLU A 240 -13.05 -9.49 -0.55
CA GLU A 240 -12.06 -8.53 -1.02
C GLU A 240 -10.67 -9.13 -0.86
N LEU A 241 -9.94 -9.21 -1.97
CA LEU A 241 -8.50 -9.35 -1.96
C LEU A 241 -7.91 -8.00 -1.61
N PHE A 242 -7.10 -7.97 -0.57
CA PHE A 242 -6.24 -6.83 -0.27
C PHE A 242 -4.80 -7.31 -0.30
N TYR A 243 -3.99 -6.79 -1.21
CA TYR A 243 -2.58 -7.14 -1.34
C TYR A 243 -1.73 -5.89 -1.19
N GLN A 244 -0.88 -5.87 -0.16
CA GLN A 244 0.03 -4.77 0.11
C GLN A 244 1.47 -5.20 -0.17
N LEU A 245 2.12 -4.42 -1.00
CA LEU A 245 3.48 -4.64 -1.44
C LEU A 245 4.32 -3.41 -1.09
N ARG A 246 5.48 -3.64 -0.46
CA ARG A 246 6.43 -2.58 -0.13
C ARG A 246 7.87 -3.07 -0.29
N GLY A 247 8.67 -2.31 -1.00
CA GLY A 247 10.08 -2.63 -1.22
C GLY A 247 10.81 -1.54 -1.96
N SER A 248 12.00 -1.87 -2.45
CA SER A 248 12.80 -0.97 -3.25
C SER A 248 13.52 -1.73 -4.35
N LEU A 249 13.76 -1.05 -5.46
CA LEU A 249 14.58 -1.55 -6.55
C LEU A 249 15.87 -0.74 -6.62
N LYS A 250 16.98 -1.42 -6.89
CA LYS A 250 18.26 -0.78 -7.15
C LYS A 250 18.74 -1.16 -8.53
N SER A 251 19.09 -0.17 -9.34
CA SER A 251 19.85 -0.41 -10.57
C SER A 251 21.33 -0.59 -10.25
N LYS A 252 21.95 -1.66 -10.76
CA LYS A 252 23.38 -1.93 -10.58
C LYS A 252 24.25 -1.32 -11.67
N ILE A 253 23.71 -1.15 -12.88
CA ILE A 253 24.51 -0.93 -14.09
C ILE A 253 23.90 0.08 -15.08
N PHE A 254 22.66 0.52 -14.89
CA PHE A 254 21.98 1.43 -15.82
C PHE A 254 21.39 2.63 -15.09
N GLU A 255 21.26 3.72 -15.82
CA GLU A 255 20.31 4.77 -15.46
C GLU A 255 18.89 4.37 -15.87
N ILE A 256 17.91 4.78 -15.06
CA ILE A 256 16.51 4.44 -15.29
C ILE A 256 15.67 5.71 -15.17
N THR A 257 14.88 5.99 -16.21
CA THR A 257 13.98 7.15 -16.25
C THR A 257 12.50 6.75 -16.25
N GLN A 258 12.22 5.48 -16.54
CA GLN A 258 10.87 4.92 -16.48
C GLN A 258 10.92 3.47 -16.04
N LEU A 259 9.96 3.09 -15.19
CA LEU A 259 9.80 1.73 -14.71
C LEU A 259 8.33 1.43 -14.41
N THR A 260 7.80 0.41 -15.08
CA THR A 260 6.49 -0.17 -14.79
C THR A 260 6.67 -1.65 -14.49
N LEU A 261 6.15 -2.05 -13.34
CA LEU A 261 6.18 -3.42 -12.88
C LEU A 261 4.79 -4.04 -13.01
N ARG A 262 4.76 -5.37 -13.02
CA ARG A 262 3.54 -6.16 -12.98
C ARG A 262 3.61 -7.15 -11.84
N LEU A 263 2.58 -7.12 -11.00
CA LEU A 263 2.35 -8.14 -9.99
C LEU A 263 1.54 -9.29 -10.60
N LYS A 264 1.96 -10.52 -10.35
CA LYS A 264 1.21 -11.74 -10.62
C LYS A 264 1.06 -12.54 -9.33
N LEU A 265 -0.17 -12.92 -9.00
CA LEU A 265 -0.45 -13.83 -7.89
C LEU A 265 -0.95 -15.16 -8.43
N ILE A 266 -0.30 -16.23 -8.00
CA ILE A 266 -0.55 -17.60 -8.45
C ILE A 266 -1.14 -18.40 -7.29
N ASP A 267 -2.24 -19.10 -7.55
CA ASP A 267 -2.89 -19.95 -6.57
C ASP A 267 -2.17 -21.28 -6.34
N LYS A 268 -2.68 -22.09 -5.41
CA LYS A 268 -2.12 -23.42 -5.12
C LYS A 268 -2.12 -24.39 -6.31
N ASN A 269 -2.97 -24.17 -7.32
CA ASN A 269 -3.08 -25.01 -8.51
C ASN A 269 -2.11 -24.56 -9.61
N GLY A 270 -1.37 -23.46 -9.40
CA GLY A 270 -0.47 -22.90 -10.41
C GLY A 270 -1.16 -21.95 -11.39
N GLU A 271 -2.42 -21.56 -11.13
CA GLU A 271 -3.15 -20.65 -12.00
C GLU A 271 -2.94 -19.19 -11.59
N VAL A 272 -2.77 -18.30 -12.58
CA VAL A 272 -2.73 -16.85 -12.34
C VAL A 272 -4.15 -16.37 -12.04
N LYS A 273 -4.39 -15.88 -10.82
CA LYS A 273 -5.70 -15.38 -10.39
C LYS A 273 -5.74 -13.87 -10.23
N PHE A 274 -4.58 -13.22 -10.19
CA PHE A 274 -4.46 -11.76 -10.16
C PHE A 274 -3.24 -11.32 -10.97
N GLU A 275 -3.44 -10.29 -11.79
CA GLU A 275 -2.39 -9.68 -12.60
C GLU A 275 -2.69 -8.19 -12.77
N GLU A 276 -1.80 -7.32 -12.27
CA GLU A 276 -1.97 -5.86 -12.40
C GLU A 276 -0.62 -5.14 -12.56
N ASP A 277 -0.62 -4.14 -13.45
CA ASP A 277 0.52 -3.27 -13.71
C ASP A 277 0.49 -2.06 -12.78
N PHE A 278 1.66 -1.66 -12.29
CA PHE A 278 1.81 -0.45 -11.50
C PHE A 278 3.09 0.28 -11.87
N GLU A 279 2.95 1.59 -12.01
CA GLU A 279 4.06 2.49 -12.30
C GLU A 279 4.89 2.70 -11.02
N VAL A 280 6.22 2.59 -11.17
CA VAL A 280 7.19 2.80 -10.10
C VAL A 280 8.05 4.03 -10.36
N LEU A 281 8.35 4.31 -11.63
CA LEU A 281 9.07 5.52 -12.05
C LEU A 281 8.46 6.07 -13.34
N ASN A 282 8.14 7.36 -13.35
CA ASN A 282 7.52 8.09 -14.44
C ASN A 282 8.44 9.21 -14.94
N VAL A 283 8.71 9.23 -16.25
CA VAL A 283 9.64 10.16 -16.89
C VAL A 283 9.27 11.65 -16.73
N ASP A 284 7.99 11.97 -16.57
CA ASP A 284 7.53 13.36 -16.49
C ASP A 284 7.54 13.89 -15.04
N LYS A 285 7.49 12.99 -14.05
CA LYS A 285 7.34 13.33 -12.64
C LYS A 285 8.63 13.14 -11.85
N ASP A 286 9.35 12.07 -12.16
CA ASP A 286 10.45 11.58 -11.37
C ASP A 286 11.80 11.91 -12.00
N VAL A 287 12.82 11.96 -11.14
CA VAL A 287 14.19 12.22 -11.55
C VAL A 287 14.82 10.93 -12.07
N PRO A 288 15.66 11.00 -13.13
CA PRO A 288 16.49 9.87 -13.54
C PRO A 288 17.26 9.25 -12.37
N ILE A 289 17.14 7.93 -12.24
CA ILE A 289 17.78 7.13 -11.19
C ILE A 289 19.13 6.67 -11.70
N ARG A 290 20.21 7.00 -10.98
CA ARG A 290 21.58 6.57 -11.28
C ARG A 290 21.86 5.19 -10.69
N PRO A 291 22.91 4.48 -11.14
CA PRO A 291 23.35 3.27 -10.47
C PRO A 291 23.56 3.50 -8.97
N ASN A 292 23.10 2.53 -8.16
CA ASN A 292 23.08 2.54 -6.69
C ASN A 292 22.03 3.41 -5.99
N ASP A 293 21.30 4.26 -6.71
CA ASP A 293 20.10 4.88 -6.17
C ASP A 293 19.02 3.80 -5.93
N PHE A 294 18.27 3.95 -4.85
CA PHE A 294 17.15 3.07 -4.51
C PHE A 294 15.83 3.74 -4.90
N ILE A 295 15.02 3.00 -5.67
CA ILE A 295 13.67 3.38 -6.09
C ILE A 295 12.69 2.72 -5.13
N PRO A 296 12.12 3.44 -4.14
CA PRO A 296 11.11 2.87 -3.28
C PRO A 296 9.81 2.65 -4.06
N PHE A 297 9.07 1.61 -3.69
CA PHE A 297 7.69 1.43 -4.13
C PHE A 297 6.84 0.91 -2.98
N SER A 298 5.59 1.36 -2.96
CA SER A 298 4.55 0.90 -2.05
C SER A 298 3.24 0.90 -2.80
N LYS A 299 2.58 -0.25 -2.86
CA LYS A 299 1.35 -0.41 -3.62
C LYS A 299 0.39 -1.33 -2.89
N THR A 300 -0.84 -0.86 -2.78
CA THR A 300 -1.97 -1.67 -2.33
C THR A 300 -2.85 -1.96 -3.53
N PHE A 301 -3.16 -3.24 -3.72
CA PHE A 301 -4.07 -3.74 -4.73
C PHE A 301 -5.34 -4.24 -4.03
N THR A 302 -6.49 -3.89 -4.59
CA THR A 302 -7.78 -4.36 -4.09
C THR A 302 -8.65 -4.90 -5.20
N GLN A 303 -9.31 -6.03 -4.95
CA GLN A 303 -10.24 -6.63 -5.90
C GLN A 303 -11.43 -7.22 -5.15
N LYS A 304 -12.65 -6.86 -5.57
CA LYS A 304 -13.91 -7.37 -4.99
C LYS A 304 -14.18 -8.80 -5.45
N THR A 305 -13.41 -9.75 -4.93
CA THR A 305 -13.51 -11.19 -5.21
C THR A 305 -13.23 -11.98 -3.95
N PHE A 306 -13.70 -13.22 -3.89
CA PHE A 306 -13.24 -14.17 -2.88
C PHE A 306 -11.79 -14.56 -3.22
N PRO A 307 -10.79 -14.18 -2.39
CA PRO A 307 -9.40 -14.42 -2.75
C PRO A 307 -9.10 -15.92 -2.63
N PRO A 308 -8.58 -16.57 -3.68
CA PRO A 308 -8.08 -17.93 -3.55
C PRO A 308 -6.87 -17.94 -2.62
N HIS A 309 -6.45 -19.14 -2.20
CA HIS A 309 -5.18 -19.30 -1.51
C HIS A 309 -4.03 -19.11 -2.49
N PHE A 310 -3.30 -18.01 -2.33
CA PHE A 310 -2.11 -17.73 -3.11
C PHE A 310 -0.91 -18.48 -2.54
N LYS A 311 -0.16 -19.10 -3.44
CA LYS A 311 1.07 -19.84 -3.10
C LYS A 311 2.31 -19.01 -3.43
N GLU A 312 2.26 -18.25 -4.53
CA GLU A 312 3.42 -17.53 -5.07
C GLU A 312 3.02 -16.14 -5.57
N ALA A 313 3.93 -15.17 -5.40
CA ALA A 313 3.85 -13.86 -6.02
C ALA A 313 5.07 -13.63 -6.90
N PHE A 314 4.86 -13.01 -8.05
CA PHE A 314 5.92 -12.62 -8.96
C PHE A 314 5.79 -11.17 -9.35
N ILE A 315 6.93 -10.49 -9.40
CA ILE A 315 7.07 -9.21 -10.09
C ILE A 315 7.78 -9.46 -11.41
N SER A 316 7.33 -8.79 -12.44
CA SER A 316 8.02 -8.72 -13.74
C SER A 316 8.11 -7.28 -14.21
N VAL A 317 9.14 -6.97 -14.99
CA VAL A 317 9.30 -5.65 -15.61
C VAL A 317 8.53 -5.64 -16.93
N VAL A 318 7.48 -4.81 -16.99
CA VAL A 318 6.66 -4.61 -18.20
C VAL A 318 7.30 -3.56 -19.10
N LYS A 319 7.73 -2.46 -18.50
CA LYS A 319 8.32 -1.32 -19.21
C LYS A 319 9.49 -0.79 -18.41
N ILE A 320 10.61 -0.56 -19.08
CA ILE A 320 11.78 0.07 -18.50
C ILE A 320 12.51 0.87 -19.57
N ALA A 321 12.88 2.11 -19.25
CA ALA A 321 13.77 2.92 -20.09
C ALA A 321 15.15 2.93 -19.43
N LYS A 322 16.14 2.35 -20.11
CA LYS A 322 17.52 2.22 -19.64
C LYS A 322 18.44 3.09 -20.48
N THR A 323 19.30 3.87 -19.83
CA THR A 323 20.43 4.55 -20.47
C THR A 323 21.74 4.09 -19.86
N SER A 324 22.82 4.22 -20.63
CA SER A 324 24.16 3.95 -20.08
C SER A 324 24.48 5.02 -19.04
N PRO A 325 25.06 4.65 -17.89
CA PRO A 325 25.47 5.62 -16.90
C PRO A 325 26.59 6.50 -17.46
N GLU A 326 26.72 7.71 -16.91
CA GLU A 326 27.89 8.54 -17.18
C GLU A 326 29.17 7.83 -16.72
N ALA A 327 30.28 8.09 -17.42
CA ALA A 327 31.58 7.48 -17.09
C ALA A 327 32.04 7.84 -15.66
N LYS A 328 31.62 9.02 -15.19
CA LYS A 328 31.86 9.51 -13.84
C LYS A 328 30.78 10.52 -13.48
N TYR A 329 30.20 10.39 -12.30
CA TYR A 329 29.35 11.42 -11.71
C TYR A 329 30.19 12.30 -10.80
N ASP A 330 30.07 13.62 -10.97
CA ASP A 330 30.66 14.55 -10.02
C ASP A 330 29.95 14.46 -8.66
N PRO A 331 30.69 14.46 -7.54
CA PRO A 331 30.07 14.40 -6.22
C PRO A 331 29.14 15.59 -5.99
N SER A 332 27.92 15.30 -5.59
CA SER A 332 26.93 16.32 -5.23
C SER A 332 27.38 17.08 -3.98
N PRO A 333 27.25 18.43 -3.93
CA PRO A 333 27.57 19.22 -2.74
C PRO A 333 26.76 18.78 -1.53
N LEU A 334 27.39 18.80 -0.35
CA LEU A 334 26.73 18.50 0.92
C LEU A 334 25.78 19.65 1.31
N VAL A 335 24.55 19.30 1.65
CA VAL A 335 23.58 20.25 2.23
C VAL A 335 23.73 20.20 3.75
N PRO A 336 23.90 21.33 4.45
CA PRO A 336 23.95 21.34 5.91
C PRO A 336 22.64 20.79 6.49
N VAL A 337 22.75 19.85 7.44
CA VAL A 337 21.60 19.25 8.14
C VAL A 337 21.77 19.50 9.63
N GLN A 338 20.76 20.11 10.23
CA GLN A 338 20.65 20.38 11.65
C GLN A 338 19.54 19.52 12.27
N TRP A 339 19.55 19.41 13.58
CA TRP A 339 18.55 18.67 14.33
C TRP A 339 17.80 19.62 15.27
N GLU A 340 16.47 19.61 15.22
CA GLU A 340 15.65 20.38 16.17
C GLU A 340 15.73 19.81 17.59
N GLN A 341 15.89 18.48 17.68
CA GLN A 341 16.03 17.73 18.93
C GLN A 341 17.30 16.87 18.90
N SER A 342 17.76 16.35 20.04
CA SER A 342 18.92 15.47 20.04
C SER A 342 18.70 14.25 19.12
N PRO A 343 19.65 13.90 18.24
CA PRO A 343 19.49 12.77 17.33
C PRO A 343 19.32 11.47 18.11
N PRO A 344 18.44 10.55 17.66
CA PRO A 344 18.38 9.21 18.20
C PRO A 344 19.71 8.47 18.05
N VAL A 345 19.99 7.54 18.95
CA VAL A 345 21.18 6.67 18.86
C VAL A 345 21.11 5.86 17.56
N ASP A 346 22.25 5.72 16.88
CA ASP A 346 22.43 4.92 15.67
C ASP A 346 21.62 5.35 14.42
N ILE A 347 20.92 6.49 14.48
CA ILE A 347 20.23 7.09 13.33
C ILE A 347 21.01 8.32 12.87
N ASN A 348 21.36 8.35 11.59
CA ASN A 348 21.99 9.52 10.98
C ASN A 348 21.67 9.61 9.48
N VAL A 349 21.65 10.84 8.96
CA VAL A 349 21.32 11.14 7.57
C VAL A 349 22.32 12.13 7.01
N ALA A 350 22.79 11.87 5.79
CA ALA A 350 23.51 12.84 4.98
C ALA A 350 22.66 13.21 3.76
N VAL A 351 22.57 14.51 3.46
CA VAL A 351 21.83 15.01 2.30
C VAL A 351 22.79 15.74 1.38
N HIS A 352 22.78 15.38 0.09
CA HIS A 352 23.55 16.07 -0.94
C HIS A 352 22.60 16.63 -2.00
N GLN A 353 23.01 17.71 -2.64
CA GLN A 353 22.21 18.39 -3.66
C GLN A 353 22.71 17.97 -5.04
N ARG A 354 21.93 17.12 -5.73
CA ARG A 354 22.28 16.58 -7.04
C ARG A 354 22.10 17.61 -8.14
N GLU A 355 20.95 18.27 -8.17
CA GLU A 355 20.58 19.25 -9.17
C GLU A 355 19.90 20.43 -8.48
N GLU A 356 20.07 21.61 -9.06
CA GLU A 356 19.41 22.85 -8.65
C GLU A 356 18.94 23.60 -9.88
N THR A 357 17.78 24.22 -9.77
CA THR A 357 17.32 25.22 -10.72
C THR A 357 16.64 26.33 -9.94
N ILE A 358 17.18 27.55 -10.09
CA ILE A 358 16.58 28.74 -9.49
C ILE A 358 16.09 29.68 -10.58
N ILE A 359 14.81 30.00 -10.53
CA ILE A 359 14.16 30.91 -11.48
C ILE A 359 13.70 32.16 -10.72
N PRO A 360 14.38 33.31 -10.89
CA PRO A 360 14.03 34.54 -10.19
C PRO A 360 12.74 35.18 -10.75
N THR A 361 12.01 35.85 -9.87
CA THR A 361 10.94 36.81 -10.18
C THR A 361 11.25 38.15 -9.48
N SER A 362 10.39 39.16 -9.60
CA SER A 362 10.65 40.49 -9.05
C SER A 362 10.84 40.54 -7.53
N GLN A 363 10.16 39.67 -6.77
CA GLN A 363 10.17 39.66 -5.29
C GLN A 363 10.44 38.27 -4.69
N LYS A 364 10.37 37.22 -5.50
CA LYS A 364 10.48 35.81 -5.09
C LYS A 364 11.39 35.05 -6.04
N PHE A 365 11.69 33.78 -5.77
CA PHE A 365 12.21 32.87 -6.77
C PHE A 365 11.61 31.47 -6.63
N SER A 366 11.52 30.76 -7.75
CA SER A 366 11.32 29.31 -7.73
C SER A 366 12.65 28.65 -7.43
N HIS A 367 12.65 27.65 -6.55
CA HIS A 367 13.80 26.80 -6.26
C HIS A 367 13.37 25.35 -6.42
N ASP A 368 13.78 24.76 -7.54
CA ASP A 368 13.67 23.32 -7.80
C ASP A 368 15.00 22.66 -7.48
N MET A 369 14.96 21.60 -6.69
CA MET A 369 16.16 20.88 -6.26
C MET A 369 15.93 19.38 -6.26
N VAL A 370 17.01 18.64 -6.48
CA VAL A 370 17.05 17.18 -6.33
C VAL A 370 18.02 16.85 -5.22
N LEU A 371 17.54 16.14 -4.21
CA LEU A 371 18.28 15.76 -3.02
C LEU A 371 18.58 14.27 -3.02
N GLU A 372 19.84 13.94 -2.74
CA GLU A 372 20.31 12.59 -2.42
C GLU A 372 20.27 12.38 -0.92
N VAL A 373 19.27 11.65 -0.43
CA VAL A 373 19.07 11.39 0.99
C VAL A 373 19.68 10.03 1.32
N LYS A 374 20.80 10.03 2.03
CA LYS A 374 21.51 8.82 2.44
C LYS A 374 21.31 8.55 3.92
N ASN A 375 20.89 7.32 4.26
CA ASN A 375 20.97 6.85 5.64
C ASN A 375 22.40 6.42 5.94
N THR A 376 23.09 7.19 6.79
CA THR A 376 24.47 6.92 7.22
C THR A 376 24.53 6.23 8.58
N GLY A 377 23.39 6.08 9.25
CA GLY A 377 23.23 5.34 10.50
C GLY A 377 23.22 3.82 10.30
N LEU A 378 22.86 3.12 11.38
CA LEU A 378 22.79 1.67 11.47
C LEU A 378 21.35 1.14 11.51
N GLU A 379 20.37 2.01 11.80
CA GLU A 379 18.95 1.65 11.85
C GLU A 379 18.18 2.13 10.60
N PRO A 380 17.16 1.38 10.12
CA PRO A 380 16.28 1.84 9.04
C PRO A 380 15.42 3.04 9.46
N ILE A 381 15.22 3.97 8.53
CA ILE A 381 14.38 5.16 8.74
C ILE A 381 13.02 4.93 8.10
N LYS A 382 11.96 4.91 8.91
CA LYS A 382 10.55 4.71 8.51
C LYS A 382 9.91 5.99 8.00
N SER A 383 10.26 7.11 8.60
CA SER A 383 9.79 8.41 8.17
C SER A 383 10.82 9.48 8.48
N LEU A 384 10.93 10.45 7.58
CA LEU A 384 11.83 11.59 7.73
C LEU A 384 11.17 12.81 7.14
N LYS A 385 11.00 13.83 7.99
CA LYS A 385 10.54 15.15 7.61
C LYS A 385 11.57 16.19 8.04
N VAL A 386 11.82 17.13 7.16
CA VAL A 386 12.70 18.27 7.40
C VAL A 386 11.95 19.57 7.18
N ASP A 387 12.38 20.61 7.86
CA ASP A 387 12.10 21.99 7.49
C ASP A 387 13.25 22.48 6.60
N VAL A 388 12.94 22.85 5.35
CA VAL A 388 13.90 23.44 4.42
C VAL A 388 13.94 24.93 4.72
N ARG A 389 15.12 25.51 4.93
CA ARG A 389 15.27 26.88 5.44
C ARG A 389 16.16 27.70 4.54
N TRP A 390 15.68 28.87 4.10
CA TRP A 390 16.39 29.77 3.20
C TRP A 390 16.86 31.04 3.91
N PHE A 391 18.14 31.36 3.74
CA PHE A 391 18.80 32.48 4.39
C PHE A 391 19.15 33.58 3.38
N ASN A 392 19.18 34.81 3.89
CA ASN A 392 19.63 35.94 3.10
C ASN A 392 21.14 36.20 3.25
N ASP A 393 21.64 37.17 2.49
CA ASP A 393 23.01 37.69 2.52
C ASP A 393 23.50 38.19 3.90
N LYS A 394 22.60 38.34 4.88
CA LYS A 394 22.89 38.70 6.27
C LYS A 394 22.74 37.54 7.24
N ASP A 395 22.71 36.29 6.75
CA ASP A 395 22.56 35.07 7.55
C ASP A 395 21.24 35.00 8.35
N LYS A 396 20.22 35.76 7.93
CA LYS A 396 18.90 35.72 8.57
C LYS A 396 18.01 34.73 7.84
N LEU A 397 17.36 33.84 8.60
CA LEU A 397 16.28 33.00 8.10
C LEU A 397 15.12 33.88 7.61
N VAL A 398 14.75 33.73 6.33
CA VAL A 398 13.68 34.54 5.71
C VAL A 398 12.46 33.70 5.34
N TYR A 399 12.67 32.45 4.94
CA TYR A 399 11.61 31.56 4.52
C TYR A 399 11.94 30.13 4.94
N ASN A 400 10.92 29.34 5.25
CA ASN A 400 11.06 27.93 5.55
C ASN A 400 9.79 27.17 5.12
N GLU A 401 9.95 25.89 4.79
CA GLU A 401 8.85 25.03 4.35
C GLU A 401 9.17 23.56 4.62
N GLU A 402 8.17 22.80 5.10
CA GLU A 402 8.35 21.38 5.38
C GLU A 402 8.48 20.56 4.09
N LEU A 403 9.43 19.62 4.09
CA LEU A 403 9.60 18.61 3.04
C LEU A 403 9.65 17.22 3.66
N THR A 404 8.85 16.30 3.13
CA THR A 404 8.93 14.88 3.49
C THR A 404 9.97 14.20 2.62
N LEU A 405 11.05 13.72 3.24
CA LEU A 405 12.12 12.99 2.56
C LEU A 405 11.87 11.47 2.55
N VAL A 406 11.20 10.95 3.58
CA VAL A 406 10.76 9.55 3.64
C VAL A 406 9.34 9.51 4.18
N SER A 407 8.39 9.04 3.37
CA SER A 407 6.99 8.92 3.78
C SER A 407 6.77 7.66 4.61
N PRO A 408 5.95 7.69 5.69
CA PRO A 408 5.60 6.50 6.48
C PRO A 408 4.95 5.35 5.67
N GLY A 409 4.34 5.69 4.53
CA GLY A 409 3.68 4.76 3.62
C GLY A 409 4.65 4.01 2.69
N ASP A 410 5.84 4.55 2.46
CA ASP A 410 6.83 4.01 1.53
C ASP A 410 7.69 2.92 2.21
N ALA A 411 8.56 2.30 1.42
CA ALA A 411 9.62 1.45 1.98
C ALA A 411 10.50 2.25 2.95
N MET A 412 11.03 1.63 3.98
CA MET A 412 11.99 2.26 4.89
C MET A 412 13.32 2.52 4.19
N LEU A 413 13.95 3.66 4.47
CA LEU A 413 15.30 3.96 3.99
C LEU A 413 16.31 3.19 4.86
N LYS A 414 16.80 2.05 4.35
CA LYS A 414 17.70 1.17 5.10
C LYS A 414 19.12 1.74 5.18
N PRO A 415 19.96 1.27 6.11
CA PRO A 415 21.35 1.70 6.22
C PRO A 415 22.09 1.67 4.89
N GLN A 416 22.87 2.72 4.62
CA GLN A 416 23.65 2.93 3.40
C GLN A 416 22.85 3.11 2.09
N GLN A 417 21.52 3.02 2.13
CA GLN A 417 20.71 3.34 0.96
C GLN A 417 20.69 4.84 0.70
N VAL A 418 20.62 5.19 -0.58
CA VAL A 418 20.44 6.56 -1.08
C VAL A 418 19.12 6.63 -1.83
N ARG A 419 18.32 7.65 -1.54
CA ARG A 419 17.06 7.94 -2.25
C ARG A 419 17.09 9.33 -2.84
N ILE A 420 16.40 9.46 -3.96
CA ILE A 420 16.32 10.71 -4.72
C ILE A 420 14.98 11.36 -4.42
N ILE A 421 15.02 12.58 -3.87
CA ILE A 421 13.85 13.35 -3.49
C ILE A 421 13.87 14.67 -4.26
N ARG A 422 12.76 14.99 -4.91
CA ARG A 422 12.58 16.28 -5.57
C ARG A 422 11.87 17.25 -4.63
N GLY A 423 12.39 18.47 -4.53
CA GLY A 423 11.75 19.59 -3.87
C GLY A 423 11.51 20.73 -4.85
N SER A 424 10.35 21.38 -4.77
CA SER A 424 9.95 22.50 -5.62
C SER A 424 9.27 23.56 -4.78
N PHE A 425 9.90 24.73 -4.65
CA PHE A 425 9.49 25.75 -3.68
C PHE A 425 9.37 27.14 -4.33
N ILE A 426 8.39 27.93 -3.87
CA ILE A 426 8.30 29.36 -4.20
C ILE A 426 8.78 30.17 -3.00
N VAL A 427 10.06 30.51 -3.00
CA VAL A 427 10.73 31.16 -1.88
C VAL A 427 10.40 32.66 -1.87
N ASN A 428 9.83 33.14 -0.76
CA ASN A 428 9.44 34.54 -0.60
C ASN A 428 10.64 35.46 -0.24
N LEU A 429 11.66 35.42 -1.09
CA LEU A 429 12.91 36.17 -0.97
C LEU A 429 13.33 36.62 -2.37
N LYS A 430 13.88 37.85 -2.50
CA LYS A 430 14.51 38.27 -3.76
C LYS A 430 15.76 37.44 -3.99
N LYS A 431 15.94 36.90 -5.21
CA LYS A 431 17.12 36.09 -5.53
C LYS A 431 18.45 36.82 -5.29
N ALA A 432 18.50 38.13 -5.52
CA ALA A 432 19.70 38.93 -5.26
C ALA A 432 20.12 38.96 -3.78
N SER A 433 19.19 38.69 -2.87
CA SER A 433 19.43 38.64 -1.42
C SER A 433 19.56 37.20 -0.90
N TYR A 434 19.41 36.17 -1.74
CA TYR A 434 19.53 34.77 -1.33
C TYR A 434 21.00 34.36 -1.23
N LYS A 435 21.37 33.76 -0.09
CA LYS A 435 22.71 33.25 0.18
C LYS A 435 22.77 31.73 -0.03
N ASP A 436 22.05 30.99 0.81
CA ASP A 436 22.07 29.53 0.87
C ASP A 436 20.81 28.99 1.57
N PHE A 437 20.71 27.66 1.63
CA PHE A 437 19.68 26.96 2.38
C PHE A 437 20.30 25.83 3.21
N ASP A 438 19.59 25.44 4.26
CA ASP A 438 19.89 24.23 5.02
C ASP A 438 18.61 23.46 5.34
N LEU A 439 18.79 22.30 5.97
CA LEU A 439 17.70 21.44 6.42
C LEU A 439 17.73 21.31 7.93
N THR A 440 16.58 21.36 8.58
CA THR A 440 16.42 20.97 9.99
C THR A 440 15.53 19.74 10.08
N ILE A 441 16.02 18.66 10.67
CA ILE A 441 15.20 17.46 10.92
C ILE A 441 14.20 17.80 12.03
N VAL A 442 12.91 17.75 11.68
CA VAL A 442 11.77 18.01 12.58
C VAL A 442 11.12 16.71 13.06
N GLU A 443 11.16 15.66 12.23
CA GLU A 443 10.65 14.33 12.60
C GLU A 443 11.48 13.24 11.93
N ILE A 444 11.92 12.25 12.72
CA ILE A 444 12.53 11.02 12.22
C ILE A 444 12.09 9.83 13.08
N LYS A 445 11.78 8.69 12.44
CA LYS A 445 11.35 7.46 13.13
C LYS A 445 11.91 6.22 12.47
#